data_AF-A0A7Z8QLR9-F1
#
_entry.id   AF-A0A7Z8QLR9-F1
#
_cell.length_a   1.000
_cell.length_b   1.000
_cell.length_c   1.000
_cell.angle_alpha   90.00
_cell.angle_beta   90.00
_cell.angle_gamma   90.00
#
_symmetry.space_group_name_H-M   'P 1'
#
loop_
_entity.id
_entity.type
_entity.pdbx_description
1 polymer ?
#
loop_
_entity_poly.entity_id
_entity_poly.type
_entity_poly.pdbx_seq_one_letter_code
_entity_poly.pdbx_strand_id
1 'polypeptide(L)'
;MQTDQPINSQSGSMQKGIAAPYDFQIMDVIKEAWQRTSGLKGPVLGAGALIFTALIAISFAIILFFDLIPLVDESFLVLITGTLNFIISILSYPFIAGIVMMGLHRAINASVSYKMAFSYFSYTLPIIIASICMSIMIILGFFLLVLPGIYLSIAYMFTLPLIIDKNMDFWQAMETSRKAVTQHWFKFFFTGVLMMIIYLVSTIPLGLGLIWTIPMFVALQGVLYRRIFGVNPVQS
;
A
#
# COMPACT_ATOMS: atom_id res chain seq x y z
N MET A 1 33.76 -27.44 15.09
CA MET A 1 32.59 -28.08 14.43
C MET A 1 31.34 -27.59 15.14
N GLN A 2 30.76 -26.49 14.64
CA GLN A 2 29.43 -26.04 15.06
C GLN A 2 28.51 -26.29 13.88
N THR A 3 27.47 -27.06 14.14
CA THR A 3 26.49 -27.56 13.19
C THR A 3 25.70 -26.42 12.57
N ASP A 4 25.86 -26.23 11.27
CA ASP A 4 24.98 -25.44 10.41
C ASP A 4 23.56 -26.02 10.48
N GLN A 5 22.65 -25.31 11.14
CA GLN A 5 21.22 -25.54 11.02
C GLN A 5 20.76 -24.85 9.72
N PRO A 6 20.19 -25.57 8.74
CA PRO A 6 19.70 -24.95 7.53
C PRO A 6 18.48 -24.10 7.87
N ILE A 7 18.61 -22.78 7.75
CA ILE A 7 17.46 -21.87 7.73
C ILE A 7 16.63 -22.28 6.52
N ASN A 8 15.43 -22.81 6.78
CA ASN A 8 14.50 -23.30 5.76
C ASN A 8 14.16 -22.18 4.76
N SER A 9 14.85 -22.16 3.62
CA SER A 9 14.78 -21.13 2.58
C SER A 9 13.63 -21.35 1.59
N GLN A 10 12.53 -21.96 2.01
CA GLN A 10 11.35 -22.19 1.16
C GLN A 10 10.36 -21.00 1.14
N SER A 11 10.69 -19.86 1.75
CA SER A 11 9.87 -18.65 1.61
C SER A 11 10.25 -17.87 0.35
N GLY A 12 9.45 -17.99 -0.71
CA GLY A 12 9.59 -17.19 -1.94
C GLY A 12 9.21 -17.88 -3.26
N SER A 13 8.83 -19.16 -3.26
CA SER A 13 8.45 -19.85 -4.51
C SER A 13 6.99 -19.59 -4.87
N MET A 14 6.74 -18.65 -5.79
CA MET A 14 5.45 -18.62 -6.49
C MET A 14 5.44 -19.65 -7.61
N GLN A 15 4.47 -20.55 -7.63
CA GLN A 15 4.25 -21.47 -8.75
C GLN A 15 2.91 -21.13 -9.41
N LYS A 16 2.94 -20.76 -10.70
CA LYS A 16 1.74 -20.42 -11.51
C LYS A 16 0.82 -19.35 -10.88
N GLY A 17 1.39 -18.33 -10.24
CA GLY A 17 0.61 -17.24 -9.63
C GLY A 17 -0.13 -17.60 -8.35
N ILE A 18 0.24 -18.72 -7.72
CA ILE A 18 -0.23 -19.10 -6.38
C ILE A 18 0.95 -19.00 -5.42
N ALA A 19 0.76 -18.31 -4.30
CA ALA A 19 1.72 -18.29 -3.21
C ALA A 19 1.83 -19.70 -2.62
N ALA A 20 3.05 -20.23 -2.52
CA ALA A 20 3.31 -21.46 -1.78
C ALA A 20 2.79 -21.33 -0.33
N PRO A 21 2.44 -22.45 0.33
CA PRO A 21 2.10 -22.43 1.75
C PRO A 21 3.18 -21.71 2.55
N TYR A 22 2.78 -20.74 3.36
CA TYR A 22 3.67 -19.94 4.18
C TYR A 22 3.07 -19.81 5.58
N ASP A 23 3.89 -19.49 6.57
CA ASP A 23 3.38 -19.09 7.87
C ASP A 23 4.16 -17.92 8.45
N PHE A 24 3.52 -17.13 9.31
CA PHE A 24 4.19 -16.07 10.06
C PHE A 24 3.57 -15.87 11.45
N GLN A 25 4.40 -15.36 12.35
CA GLN A 25 3.98 -14.88 13.66
C GLN A 25 3.82 -13.36 13.62
N ILE A 26 2.68 -12.88 14.12
CA ILE A 26 2.32 -11.45 14.08
C ILE A 26 3.41 -10.61 14.75
N MET A 27 3.86 -11.02 15.94
CA MET A 27 4.82 -10.26 16.72
C MET A 27 6.20 -10.20 16.04
N ASP A 28 6.62 -11.27 15.37
CA ASP A 28 7.90 -11.30 14.64
C ASP A 28 7.88 -10.34 13.46
N VAL A 29 6.78 -10.30 12.73
CA VAL A 29 6.59 -9.38 11.61
C VAL A 29 6.57 -7.93 12.07
N ILE A 30 5.86 -7.63 13.18
CA ILE A 30 5.78 -6.28 13.75
C ILE A 30 7.15 -5.80 14.25
N LYS A 31 7.89 -6.67 14.96
CA LYS A 31 9.26 -6.37 15.41
C LYS A 31 10.19 -6.12 14.23
N GLU A 32 10.11 -6.94 13.19
CA GLU A 32 10.93 -6.75 11.99
C GLU A 32 10.57 -5.43 11.26
N ALA A 33 9.28 -5.11 11.13
CA ALA A 33 8.82 -3.85 10.54
C ALA A 33 9.37 -2.63 11.32
N TRP A 34 9.33 -2.68 12.65
CA TRP A 34 9.91 -1.66 13.52
C TRP A 34 11.41 -1.47 13.27
N GLN A 35 12.19 -2.57 13.24
CA GLN A 35 13.63 -2.52 12.97
C GLN A 35 13.96 -1.90 11.61
N ARG A 36 13.13 -2.16 10.59
CA ARG A 36 13.32 -1.65 9.22
C ARG A 36 12.90 -0.19 9.04
N THR A 37 12.17 0.39 9.98
CA THR A 37 11.60 1.74 9.93
C THR A 37 12.66 2.84 9.79
N SER A 38 13.85 2.66 10.41
CA SER A 38 14.91 3.70 10.45
C SER A 38 15.36 4.20 9.08
N GLY A 39 15.42 3.32 8.07
CA GLY A 39 15.81 3.68 6.71
C GLY A 39 14.67 4.19 5.81
N LEU A 40 13.43 4.21 6.31
CA LEU A 40 12.25 4.61 5.54
C LEU A 40 11.73 6.00 5.89
N LYS A 41 12.04 6.54 7.07
CA LYS A 41 11.45 7.80 7.57
C LYS A 41 11.59 8.95 6.58
N GLY A 42 12.82 9.28 6.19
CA GLY A 42 13.09 10.36 5.24
C GLY A 42 12.41 10.14 3.88
N PRO A 43 12.66 9.01 3.20
CA PRO A 43 12.05 8.73 1.89
C PRO A 43 10.53 8.71 1.89
N VAL A 44 9.90 8.00 2.84
CA VAL A 44 8.43 7.84 2.89
C VAL A 44 7.76 9.14 3.28
N LEU A 45 8.23 9.82 4.33
CA LEU A 45 7.64 11.09 4.76
C LEU A 45 7.90 12.20 3.75
N GLY A 46 9.09 12.23 3.13
CA GLY A 46 9.43 13.20 2.08
C GLY A 46 8.57 13.02 0.83
N ALA A 47 8.39 11.78 0.36
CA ALA A 47 7.49 11.49 -0.76
C ALA A 47 6.04 11.83 -0.41
N GLY A 48 5.56 11.36 0.74
CA GLY A 48 4.20 11.62 1.20
C GLY A 48 3.90 13.11 1.35
N ALA A 49 4.79 13.87 1.99
CA ALA A 49 4.66 15.33 2.13
C ALA A 49 4.65 16.02 0.77
N LEU A 50 5.57 15.67 -0.13
CA LEU A 50 5.63 16.27 -1.47
C LEU A 50 4.35 16.02 -2.27
N ILE A 51 3.87 14.77 -2.29
CA ILE A 51 2.61 14.41 -2.97
C ILE A 51 1.44 15.16 -2.32
N PHE A 52 1.33 15.14 -1.00
CA PHE A 52 0.25 15.78 -0.27
C PHE A 52 0.19 17.30 -0.52
N THR A 53 1.35 17.98 -0.46
CA THR A 53 1.44 19.42 -0.77
C THR A 53 1.06 19.73 -2.21
N ALA A 54 1.49 18.90 -3.18
CA ALA A 54 1.13 19.07 -4.58
C ALA A 54 -0.39 18.90 -4.79
N LEU A 55 -1.00 17.88 -4.19
CA LEU A 55 -2.44 17.64 -4.28
C LEU A 55 -3.25 18.77 -3.66
N ILE A 56 -2.84 19.30 -2.50
CA ILE A 56 -3.47 20.47 -1.88
C ILE A 56 -3.33 21.70 -2.77
N ALA A 57 -2.14 21.98 -3.29
CA ALA A 57 -1.91 23.13 -4.15
C ALA A 57 -2.78 23.08 -5.42
N ILE A 58 -2.87 21.91 -6.06
CA ILE A 58 -3.74 21.68 -7.22
C ILE A 58 -5.21 21.89 -6.84
N SER A 59 -5.66 21.28 -5.73
CA SER A 59 -7.06 21.40 -5.28
C SER A 59 -7.43 22.85 -4.95
N PHE A 60 -6.53 23.56 -4.27
CA PHE A 60 -6.71 24.97 -3.93
C PHE A 60 -6.74 25.86 -5.18
N ALA A 61 -5.83 25.65 -6.14
CA ALA A 61 -5.80 26.40 -7.39
C ALA A 61 -7.08 26.19 -8.23
N ILE A 62 -7.60 24.97 -8.25
CA ILE A 62 -8.88 24.65 -8.90
C ILE A 62 -10.03 25.42 -8.23
N ILE A 63 -10.14 25.36 -6.91
CA ILE A 63 -11.21 26.05 -6.17
C ILE A 63 -11.15 27.55 -6.44
N LEU A 64 -9.96 28.15 -6.33
CA LEU A 64 -9.75 29.58 -6.60
C LEU A 64 -10.11 29.93 -8.05
N PHE A 65 -9.73 29.10 -9.03
CA PHE A 65 -10.06 29.36 -10.43
C PHE A 65 -11.57 29.40 -10.68
N PHE A 66 -12.34 28.46 -10.11
CA PHE A 66 -13.79 28.42 -10.30
C PHE A 66 -14.53 29.50 -9.50
N ASP A 67 -14.06 29.85 -8.30
CA ASP A 67 -14.62 30.93 -7.46
C ASP A 67 -14.52 32.30 -8.13
N LEU A 68 -13.51 32.50 -9.00
CA LEU A 68 -13.35 33.73 -9.78
C LEU A 68 -14.31 33.88 -10.96
N ILE A 69 -15.15 32.87 -11.27
CA ILE A 69 -16.09 32.91 -12.40
C ILE A 69 -17.49 33.26 -11.86
N PRO A 70 -17.99 34.50 -12.03
CA PRO A 70 -19.25 34.95 -11.42
C PRO A 70 -20.51 34.25 -11.93
N LEU A 71 -20.39 33.44 -12.99
CA LEU A 71 -21.48 32.68 -13.62
C LEU A 71 -21.54 31.22 -13.12
N VAL A 72 -20.62 30.79 -12.26
CA VAL A 72 -20.63 29.48 -11.63
C VAL A 72 -21.47 29.57 -10.36
N ASP A 73 -22.59 28.87 -10.32
CA ASP A 73 -23.36 28.72 -9.09
C ASP A 73 -22.73 27.66 -8.16
N GLU A 74 -23.09 27.73 -6.87
CA GLU A 74 -22.61 26.84 -5.82
C GLU A 74 -22.88 25.35 -6.11
N SER A 75 -24.00 25.02 -6.76
CA SER A 75 -24.36 23.62 -7.05
C SER A 75 -23.42 23.04 -8.09
N PHE A 76 -23.08 23.83 -9.12
CA PHE A 76 -22.11 23.47 -10.14
C PHE A 76 -20.70 23.36 -9.57
N LEU A 77 -20.31 24.26 -8.66
CA LEU A 77 -19.03 24.22 -7.95
C LEU A 77 -18.86 22.91 -7.15
N VAL A 78 -19.87 22.51 -6.38
CA VAL A 78 -19.87 21.27 -5.61
C VAL A 78 -19.74 20.05 -6.52
N LEU A 79 -20.46 20.02 -7.64
CA LEU A 79 -20.39 18.91 -8.60
C LEU A 79 -18.99 18.78 -9.23
N ILE A 80 -18.40 19.90 -9.67
CA ILE A 80 -17.06 19.91 -10.27
C ILE A 80 -16.01 19.50 -9.24
N THR A 81 -16.01 20.12 -8.06
CA THR A 81 -15.02 19.82 -7.02
C THR A 81 -15.13 18.37 -6.54
N GLY A 82 -16.34 17.82 -6.41
CA GLY A 82 -16.55 16.40 -6.12
C GLY A 82 -15.96 15.49 -7.20
N THR A 83 -16.22 15.79 -8.47
CA THR A 83 -15.69 15.03 -9.61
C THR A 83 -14.16 15.09 -9.68
N LEU A 84 -13.57 16.26 -9.43
CA LEU A 84 -12.13 16.45 -9.44
C LEU A 84 -11.45 15.72 -8.27
N ASN A 85 -12.02 15.76 -7.06
CA ASN A 85 -11.52 15.00 -5.93
C ASN A 85 -11.55 13.49 -6.21
N PHE A 86 -12.60 12.99 -6.85
CA PHE A 86 -12.67 11.60 -7.28
C PHE A 86 -11.55 11.24 -8.26
N ILE A 87 -11.31 12.07 -9.28
CA ILE A 87 -10.20 11.88 -10.24
C ILE A 87 -8.84 11.89 -9.53
N ILE A 88 -8.61 12.88 -8.64
CA ILE A 88 -7.39 12.99 -7.86
C ILE A 88 -7.16 11.73 -7.00
N SER A 89 -8.22 11.19 -6.40
CA SER A 89 -8.13 9.96 -5.60
C SER A 89 -7.63 8.78 -6.44
N ILE A 90 -8.14 8.60 -7.66
CA ILE A 90 -7.71 7.53 -8.57
C ILE A 90 -6.26 7.75 -9.04
N LEU A 91 -5.90 9.00 -9.38
CA LEU A 91 -4.55 9.35 -9.81
C LEU A 91 -3.51 9.26 -8.67
N SER A 92 -3.95 9.16 -7.42
CA SER A 92 -3.05 8.96 -6.27
C SER A 92 -2.48 7.53 -6.18
N TYR A 93 -3.15 6.53 -6.77
CA TYR A 93 -2.77 5.11 -6.62
C TYR A 93 -1.36 4.75 -7.14
N PRO A 94 -0.87 5.26 -8.28
CA PRO A 94 0.51 5.03 -8.71
C PRO A 94 1.54 5.53 -7.69
N PHE A 95 1.26 6.64 -7.01
CA PHE A 95 2.14 7.17 -5.97
C PHE A 95 2.11 6.30 -4.71
N ILE A 96 0.91 5.84 -4.30
CA ILE A 96 0.75 4.88 -3.21
C ILE A 96 1.53 3.60 -3.53
N ALA A 97 1.43 3.10 -4.75
CA ALA A 97 2.17 1.92 -5.19
C ALA A 97 3.68 2.13 -5.09
N GLY A 98 4.18 3.29 -5.53
CA GLY A 98 5.60 3.64 -5.37
C GLY A 98 6.06 3.72 -3.91
N ILE A 99 5.23 4.22 -2.99
CA ILE A 99 5.50 4.20 -1.55
C ILE A 99 5.49 2.76 -1.00
N VAL A 100 4.57 1.91 -1.44
CA VAL A 100 4.55 0.48 -1.05
C VAL A 100 5.82 -0.23 -1.53
N MET A 101 6.29 0.07 -2.74
CA MET A 101 7.54 -0.48 -3.29
C MET A 101 8.78 -0.08 -2.47
N MET A 102 8.80 1.12 -1.86
CA MET A 102 9.84 1.49 -0.89
C MET A 102 9.93 0.49 0.27
N GLY A 103 8.78 0.01 0.75
CA GLY A 103 8.68 -1.04 1.76
C GLY A 103 9.30 -2.35 1.30
N LEU A 104 8.97 -2.80 0.08
CA LEU A 104 9.53 -4.02 -0.52
C LEU A 104 11.06 -3.94 -0.65
N HIS A 105 11.57 -2.82 -1.17
CA HIS A 105 13.01 -2.58 -1.28
C HIS A 105 13.68 -2.61 0.10
N ARG A 106 13.09 -1.94 1.08
CA ARG A 106 13.61 -1.96 2.45
C ARG A 106 13.57 -3.35 3.08
N ALA A 107 12.59 -4.19 2.75
CA ALA A 107 12.47 -5.55 3.26
C ALA A 107 13.66 -6.43 2.83
N ILE A 108 14.29 -6.14 1.69
CA ILE A 108 15.51 -6.83 1.24
C ILE A 108 16.80 -6.04 1.51
N ASN A 109 16.74 -5.02 2.37
CA ASN A 109 17.86 -4.11 2.69
C ASN A 109 18.38 -3.29 1.50
N ALA A 110 17.60 -3.14 0.42
CA ALA A 110 17.95 -2.24 -0.67
C ALA A 110 17.81 -0.77 -0.23
N SER A 111 18.51 0.11 -0.95
CA SER A 111 18.40 1.55 -0.76
C SER A 111 17.03 2.06 -1.20
N VAL A 112 16.53 3.08 -0.50
CA VAL A 112 15.22 3.68 -0.74
C VAL A 112 15.40 5.18 -0.90
N SER A 113 14.70 5.76 -1.87
CA SER A 113 14.69 7.21 -2.13
C SER A 113 13.24 7.68 -2.32
N TYR A 114 12.95 8.92 -1.93
CA TYR A 114 11.62 9.51 -2.11
C TYR A 114 11.18 9.55 -3.58
N LYS A 115 12.15 9.62 -4.52
CA LYS A 115 11.91 9.60 -5.97
C LYS A 115 11.22 8.32 -6.44
N MET A 116 11.34 7.22 -5.67
CA MET A 116 10.73 5.93 -5.97
C MET A 116 9.20 6.00 -6.01
N ALA A 117 8.58 6.96 -5.33
CA ALA A 117 7.14 7.22 -5.44
C ALA A 117 6.69 7.58 -6.86
N PHE A 118 7.63 8.00 -7.72
CA PHE A 118 7.41 8.44 -9.09
C PHE A 118 8.00 7.47 -10.13
N SER A 119 8.63 6.38 -9.70
CA SER A 119 9.42 5.50 -10.59
C SER A 119 8.59 4.46 -11.34
N TYR A 120 7.34 4.24 -10.96
CA TYR A 120 6.52 3.14 -11.48
C TYR A 120 5.35 3.60 -12.37
N PHE A 121 5.46 4.78 -12.97
CA PHE A 121 4.40 5.32 -13.82
C PHE A 121 4.13 4.50 -15.09
N SER A 122 5.08 3.67 -15.54
CA SER A 122 4.82 2.69 -16.60
C SER A 122 3.69 1.70 -16.25
N TYR A 123 3.44 1.46 -14.96
CA TYR A 123 2.38 0.60 -14.45
C TYR A 123 1.09 1.38 -14.11
N THR A 124 1.01 2.68 -14.45
CA THR A 124 -0.15 3.52 -14.08
C THR A 124 -1.47 2.94 -14.56
N LEU A 125 -1.55 2.51 -15.82
CA LEU A 125 -2.78 1.97 -16.39
C LEU A 125 -3.26 0.70 -15.66
N PRO A 126 -2.45 -0.37 -15.51
CA PRO A 126 -2.90 -1.56 -14.77
C PRO A 126 -3.18 -1.26 -13.29
N ILE A 127 -2.45 -0.34 -12.65
CA ILE A 127 -2.72 0.09 -11.26
C ILE A 127 -4.09 0.78 -11.15
N ILE A 128 -4.42 1.69 -12.08
CA ILE A 128 -5.71 2.38 -12.09
C ILE A 128 -6.85 1.39 -12.32
N ILE A 129 -6.72 0.49 -13.31
CA ILE A 129 -7.74 -0.54 -13.58
C ILE A 129 -7.92 -1.43 -12.34
N ALA A 130 -6.84 -1.91 -11.73
CA ALA A 130 -6.90 -2.68 -10.49
C ALA A 130 -7.60 -1.91 -9.37
N SER A 131 -7.27 -0.62 -9.18
CA SER A 131 -7.86 0.20 -8.12
C SER A 131 -9.37 0.39 -8.26
N ILE A 132 -9.85 0.56 -9.50
CA ILE A 132 -11.28 0.67 -9.81
C ILE A 132 -11.97 -0.67 -9.53
N CYS A 133 -11.42 -1.77 -10.05
CA CYS A 133 -11.98 -3.11 -9.83
C CYS A 133 -12.03 -3.47 -8.34
N MET A 134 -10.94 -3.25 -7.60
CA MET A 134 -10.87 -3.46 -6.16
C MET A 134 -11.93 -2.63 -5.43
N SER A 135 -12.04 -1.33 -5.77
CA SER A 135 -13.01 -0.43 -5.13
C SER A 135 -14.45 -0.92 -5.34
N ILE A 136 -14.81 -1.31 -6.56
CA ILE A 136 -16.14 -1.86 -6.87
C ILE A 136 -16.39 -3.14 -6.05
N MET A 137 -15.45 -4.08 -6.04
CA MET A 137 -15.62 -5.35 -5.31
C MET A 137 -15.73 -5.14 -3.80
N ILE A 138 -14.92 -4.24 -3.23
CA ILE A 138 -14.95 -3.90 -1.80
C ILE A 138 -16.28 -3.22 -1.44
N ILE A 139 -16.73 -2.24 -2.25
CA ILE A 139 -18.00 -1.54 -2.04
C ILE A 139 -19.17 -2.52 -2.09
N LEU A 140 -19.23 -3.39 -3.10
CA LEU A 140 -20.24 -4.44 -3.18
C LEU A 140 -20.17 -5.37 -1.96
N GLY A 141 -18.97 -5.74 -1.52
CA GLY A 141 -18.78 -6.54 -0.31
C GLY A 141 -19.33 -5.88 0.96
N PHE A 142 -19.19 -4.55 1.08
CA PHE A 142 -19.77 -3.79 2.18
C PHE A 142 -21.30 -3.72 2.08
N PHE A 143 -21.85 -3.50 0.89
CA PHE A 143 -23.30 -3.44 0.66
C PHE A 143 -24.01 -4.76 0.96
N LEU A 144 -23.39 -5.91 0.67
CA LEU A 144 -24.02 -7.21 0.93
C LEU A 144 -24.13 -7.50 2.43
N LEU A 145 -23.01 -7.49 3.18
CA LEU A 145 -22.98 -7.98 4.58
C LEU A 145 -21.89 -7.35 5.46
N VAL A 146 -21.25 -6.23 5.06
CA VAL A 146 -20.08 -5.58 5.71
C VAL A 146 -18.83 -6.46 5.79
N LEU A 147 -18.92 -7.67 6.35
CA LEU A 147 -17.86 -8.66 6.48
C LEU A 147 -17.16 -8.98 5.15
N PRO A 148 -17.86 -9.18 4.01
CA PRO A 148 -17.17 -9.40 2.73
C PRO A 148 -16.33 -8.19 2.31
N GLY A 149 -16.79 -6.96 2.61
CA GLY A 149 -16.02 -5.73 2.36
C GLY A 149 -14.74 -5.65 3.18
N ILE A 150 -14.82 -5.98 4.49
CA ILE A 150 -13.64 -6.07 5.38
C ILE A 150 -12.68 -7.16 4.90
N TYR A 151 -13.20 -8.32 4.50
CA TYR A 151 -12.37 -9.39 3.98
C TYR A 151 -11.61 -8.95 2.72
N LEU A 152 -12.29 -8.35 1.75
CA LEU A 152 -11.68 -7.92 0.48
C LEU A 152 -10.68 -6.78 0.65
N SER A 153 -10.93 -5.83 1.55
CA SER A 153 -10.00 -4.71 1.78
C SER A 153 -8.63 -5.19 2.29
N ILE A 154 -8.61 -6.26 3.10
CA ILE A 154 -7.40 -6.91 3.58
C ILE A 154 -6.83 -7.84 2.49
N ALA A 155 -7.69 -8.59 1.82
CA ALA A 155 -7.28 -9.60 0.84
C ALA A 155 -6.56 -9.00 -0.39
N TYR A 156 -6.82 -7.73 -0.73
CA TYR A 156 -6.20 -7.05 -1.86
C TYR A 156 -4.97 -6.19 -1.51
N MET A 157 -4.45 -6.26 -0.28
CA MET A 157 -3.33 -5.40 0.13
C MET A 157 -2.05 -5.57 -0.72
N PHE A 158 -1.84 -6.72 -1.35
CA PHE A 158 -0.65 -7.00 -2.17
C PHE A 158 -0.87 -6.86 -3.67
N THR A 159 -2.05 -6.41 -4.12
CA THR A 159 -2.34 -6.28 -5.55
C THR A 159 -1.38 -5.34 -6.26
N LEU A 160 -1.16 -4.14 -5.73
CA LEU A 160 -0.26 -3.17 -6.36
C LEU A 160 1.21 -3.66 -6.46
N PRO A 161 1.84 -4.16 -5.37
CA PRO A 161 3.20 -4.68 -5.50
C PRO A 161 3.28 -5.92 -6.39
N LEU A 162 2.26 -6.79 -6.47
CA LEU A 162 2.25 -7.92 -7.39
C LEU A 162 2.24 -7.48 -8.87
N ILE A 163 1.50 -6.42 -9.21
CA ILE A 163 1.52 -5.83 -10.56
C ILE A 163 2.94 -5.38 -10.91
N ILE A 164 3.61 -4.69 -9.98
CA ILE A 164 4.92 -4.08 -10.24
C ILE A 164 6.06 -5.11 -10.19
N ASP A 165 6.21 -5.83 -9.07
CA ASP A 165 7.36 -6.73 -8.83
C ASP A 165 7.26 -8.04 -9.63
N LYS A 166 6.05 -8.51 -9.93
CA LYS A 166 5.81 -9.77 -10.65
C LYS A 166 5.25 -9.57 -12.05
N ASN A 167 5.10 -8.32 -12.51
CA ASN A 167 4.59 -7.96 -13.82
C ASN A 167 3.26 -8.66 -14.16
N MET A 168 2.39 -8.81 -13.14
CA MET A 168 1.10 -9.48 -13.28
C MET A 168 0.07 -8.56 -13.91
N ASP A 169 -0.86 -9.15 -14.68
CA ASP A 169 -2.08 -8.46 -15.07
C ASP A 169 -2.92 -8.08 -13.83
N PHE A 170 -3.73 -7.03 -13.93
CA PHE A 170 -4.51 -6.48 -12.81
C PHE A 170 -5.39 -7.55 -12.14
N TRP A 171 -6.08 -8.37 -12.93
CA TRP A 171 -6.99 -9.39 -12.39
C TRP A 171 -6.21 -10.53 -11.74
N GLN A 172 -5.12 -10.95 -12.38
CA GLN A 172 -4.22 -11.95 -11.85
C GLN A 172 -3.65 -11.51 -10.49
N ALA A 173 -3.17 -10.27 -10.39
CA ALA A 173 -2.62 -9.73 -9.15
C ALA A 173 -3.67 -9.64 -8.03
N MET A 174 -4.91 -9.25 -8.34
CA MET A 174 -6.02 -9.24 -7.39
C MET A 174 -6.30 -10.64 -6.84
N GLU A 175 -6.44 -11.63 -7.72
CA GLU A 175 -6.77 -12.99 -7.32
C GLU A 175 -5.60 -13.69 -6.61
N THR A 176 -4.36 -13.43 -7.03
CA THR A 176 -3.15 -13.91 -6.34
C THR A 176 -3.05 -13.33 -4.94
N SER A 177 -3.24 -12.00 -4.77
CA SER A 177 -3.27 -11.37 -3.45
C SER A 177 -4.35 -12.01 -2.57
N ARG A 178 -5.57 -12.12 -3.10
CA ARG A 178 -6.71 -12.67 -2.35
C ARG A 178 -6.44 -14.09 -1.89
N LYS A 179 -6.02 -14.98 -2.80
CA LYS A 179 -5.69 -16.38 -2.48
C LYS A 179 -4.57 -16.49 -1.45
N ALA A 180 -3.51 -15.70 -1.60
CA ALA A 180 -2.38 -15.70 -0.68
C ALA A 180 -2.82 -15.28 0.73
N VAL A 181 -3.52 -14.15 0.86
CA VAL A 181 -3.98 -13.62 2.15
C VAL A 181 -5.01 -14.56 2.80
N THR A 182 -5.86 -15.22 2.01
CA THR A 182 -6.90 -16.14 2.51
C THR A 182 -6.34 -17.31 3.31
N GLN A 183 -5.15 -17.80 2.98
CA GLN A 183 -4.52 -18.91 3.71
C GLN A 183 -4.43 -18.63 5.22
N HIS A 184 -4.15 -17.38 5.58
CA HIS A 184 -3.99 -16.94 6.97
C HIS A 184 -4.69 -15.60 7.24
N TRP A 185 -5.93 -15.44 6.73
CA TRP A 185 -6.64 -14.15 6.77
C TRP A 185 -6.71 -13.53 8.18
N PHE A 186 -7.02 -14.34 9.20
CA PHE A 186 -7.08 -13.86 10.59
C PHE A 186 -5.73 -13.30 11.08
N LYS A 187 -4.60 -13.85 10.64
CA LYS A 187 -3.28 -13.30 11.00
C LYS A 187 -3.08 -11.92 10.40
N PHE A 188 -3.49 -11.68 9.15
CA PHE A 188 -3.47 -10.34 8.55
C PHE A 188 -4.43 -9.39 9.26
N PHE A 189 -5.65 -9.85 9.56
CA PHE A 189 -6.63 -9.06 10.29
C PHE A 189 -6.08 -8.58 11.63
N PHE A 190 -5.58 -9.48 12.47
CA PHE A 190 -5.02 -9.10 13.79
C PHE A 190 -3.71 -8.31 13.69
N THR A 191 -2.89 -8.53 12.65
CA THR A 191 -1.73 -7.67 12.37
C THR A 191 -2.18 -6.25 12.04
N GLY A 192 -3.23 -6.09 11.22
CA GLY A 192 -3.83 -4.81 10.89
C GLY A 192 -4.43 -4.11 12.12
N VAL A 193 -5.17 -4.84 12.96
CA VAL A 193 -5.71 -4.32 14.23
C VAL A 193 -4.59 -3.83 15.14
N LEU A 194 -3.50 -4.59 15.29
CA LEU A 194 -2.37 -4.18 16.11
C LEU A 194 -1.70 -2.92 15.55
N MET A 195 -1.52 -2.81 14.24
CA MET A 195 -1.03 -1.58 13.62
C MET A 195 -1.99 -0.41 13.79
N MET A 196 -3.29 -0.64 13.76
CA MET A 196 -4.30 0.39 14.02
C MET A 196 -4.18 0.92 15.45
N ILE A 197 -3.97 0.04 16.44
CA ILE A 197 -3.73 0.45 17.84
C ILE A 197 -2.45 1.28 17.93
N ILE A 198 -1.35 0.84 17.31
CA ILE A 198 -0.09 1.59 17.30
C ILE A 198 -0.29 2.97 16.65
N TYR A 199 -1.04 3.04 15.55
CA TYR A 199 -1.40 4.29 14.88
C TYR A 199 -2.18 5.23 15.80
N LEU A 200 -3.22 4.74 16.49
CA LEU A 200 -4.00 5.54 17.43
C LEU A 200 -3.18 6.04 18.62
N VAL A 201 -2.28 5.21 19.17
CA VAL A 201 -1.37 5.64 20.25
C VAL A 201 -0.39 6.71 19.73
N SER A 202 0.03 6.59 18.47
CA SER A 202 0.98 7.53 17.83
C SER A 202 0.39 8.92 17.58
N THR A 203 -0.94 9.06 17.53
CA THR A 203 -1.60 10.37 17.37
C THR A 203 -1.71 11.15 18.68
N ILE A 204 -1.71 10.48 19.83
CA ILE A 204 -1.80 11.11 21.17
C ILE A 204 -0.76 12.22 21.39
N PRO A 205 0.54 12.05 21.10
CA PRO A 205 1.53 13.10 21.27
C PRO A 205 1.49 14.11 20.10
N LEU A 206 0.31 14.71 19.85
CA LEU A 206 0.08 15.67 18.76
C LEU A 206 0.50 15.14 17.37
N GLY A 207 0.35 13.83 17.13
CA GLY A 207 0.76 13.20 15.88
C GLY A 207 2.26 12.96 15.71
N LEU A 208 3.11 13.32 16.69
CA LEU A 208 4.57 13.14 16.56
C LEU A 208 4.96 11.66 16.39
N GLY A 209 4.21 10.73 16.97
CA GLY A 209 4.46 9.30 16.81
C GLY A 209 4.31 8.81 15.35
N LEU A 210 3.53 9.53 14.53
CA LEU A 210 3.30 9.16 13.12
C LEU A 210 4.58 9.20 12.27
N ILE A 211 5.60 9.96 12.70
CA ILE A 211 6.93 9.98 12.08
C ILE A 211 7.56 8.59 12.05
N TRP A 212 7.25 7.73 13.03
CA TRP A 212 7.70 6.34 13.08
C TRP A 212 6.66 5.37 12.53
N THR A 213 5.37 5.61 12.83
CA THR A 213 4.33 4.62 12.52
C THR A 213 3.98 4.57 11.04
N ILE A 214 4.00 5.69 10.32
CA ILE A 214 3.76 5.70 8.86
C ILE A 214 4.85 4.89 8.13
N PRO A 215 6.17 5.14 8.33
CA PRO A 215 7.20 4.32 7.71
C PRO A 215 7.22 2.88 8.22
N MET A 216 6.82 2.62 9.46
CA MET A 216 6.66 1.26 9.98
C MET A 216 5.55 0.50 9.26
N PHE A 217 4.44 1.14 8.92
CA PHE A 217 3.37 0.52 8.14
C PHE A 217 3.82 0.17 6.72
N VAL A 218 4.62 1.04 6.07
CA VAL A 218 5.24 0.73 4.78
C VAL A 218 6.23 -0.44 4.91
N ALA A 219 7.05 -0.46 5.97
CA ALA A 219 7.98 -1.56 6.24
C ALA A 219 7.24 -2.89 6.45
N LEU A 220 6.12 -2.87 7.17
CA LEU A 220 5.29 -4.03 7.44
C LEU A 220 4.80 -4.70 6.15
N GLN A 221 4.27 -3.89 5.21
CA GLN A 221 3.82 -4.40 3.92
C GLN A 221 4.97 -5.07 3.16
N GLY A 222 6.16 -4.45 3.15
CA GLY A 222 7.35 -5.04 2.55
C GLY A 222 7.79 -6.36 3.20
N VAL A 223 7.80 -6.43 4.53
CA VAL A 223 8.18 -7.65 5.27
C VAL A 223 7.20 -8.78 4.97
N LEU A 224 5.90 -8.53 5.04
CA LEU A 224 4.87 -9.51 4.73
C LEU A 224 5.00 -9.97 3.28
N TYR A 225 5.09 -9.04 2.34
CA TYR A 225 5.25 -9.35 0.91
C TYR A 225 6.47 -10.24 0.67
N ARG A 226 7.64 -9.89 1.23
CA ARG A 226 8.87 -10.69 1.12
C ARG A 226 8.70 -12.11 1.66
N ARG A 227 8.03 -12.28 2.80
CA ARG A 227 7.81 -13.60 3.41
C ARG A 227 6.87 -14.49 2.59
N ILE A 228 5.89 -13.90 1.91
CA ILE A 228 4.85 -14.63 1.17
C ILE A 228 5.28 -14.94 -0.26
N PHE A 229 5.77 -13.93 -0.97
CA PHE A 229 5.99 -14.00 -2.42
C PHE A 229 7.46 -14.03 -2.81
N GLY A 230 8.36 -13.70 -1.88
CA GLY A 230 9.73 -13.32 -2.21
C GLY A 230 9.77 -12.00 -3.00
N VAL A 231 10.90 -11.30 -2.96
CA VAL A 231 11.10 -10.07 -3.75
C VAL A 231 12.11 -10.37 -4.84
N ASN A 232 11.81 -9.97 -6.08
CA ASN A 232 12.79 -10.13 -7.15
C ASN A 232 13.87 -9.05 -6.95
N PRO A 233 15.17 -9.40 -6.97
CA PRO A 233 16.22 -8.39 -6.95
C PRO A 233 16.07 -7.51 -8.20
N VAL A 234 15.91 -6.20 -8.00
CA VAL A 234 15.78 -5.25 -9.10
C VAL A 234 17.07 -5.26 -9.90
N GLN A 235 16.99 -5.64 -11.17
CA GLN A 235 18.09 -5.45 -12.12
C GLN A 235 18.29 -3.95 -12.29
N SER A 236 19.45 -3.47 -11.84
CA SER A 236 19.92 -2.10 -12.01
C SER A 236 20.10 -1.74 -13.48
#